data_AF-A0A182QCP6-F1
#
_entry.id   AF-A0A182QCP6-F1
#
_cell.length_a   1.000
_cell.length_b   1.000
_cell.length_c   1.000
_cell.angle_alpha   90.00
_cell.angle_beta   90.00
_cell.angle_gamma   90.00
#
_symmetry.space_group_name_H-M   'P 1'
#
loop_
_entity.id
_entity.type
_entity.pdbx_description
1 polymer ?
#
loop_
_entity_poly.entity_id
_entity_poly.type
_entity_poly.pdbx_seq_one_letter_code
_entity_poly.pdbx_strand_id
1 'polypeptide(L)'
;LAQVQASLHVSDSSRTEQMDNESTVNGYEVIGLENLPSDGPALLIYYHGALPIDMYYLTAETMLKRNRLIHTVGDRFLDHIPGWRLVSRVMKVTSGSVQSCVSTLRAGELLSIAPGGVYEAQFGDSAYEILWKGRTGFARVALEAQVPIIPMFTVNIRECFRTVSFAKWIFVRLYGVLKIPVLPFYGGFPVKLRTVLGKPIAYDEALSPAALHEKVAGAIAELVREHQRLPGDILQAIGLTGSVDGIKLLIQNETLLNNLLDLTSEESVSKDAVLCLVNITAEETGAAVIVDKLSERLVPIAYQAVLDENCKLSDAWCMVLCNITRPERLVERVVQQLLAIEFSLEKLTTCFTRIAYNKQKCHLNYLGPLFSNVSQSKTGREVFCNQTTGLLRRLLPFVHHDGSIVRRGGAVGLLKNICFDSSAHEWLLSEEMNVLPFILLPLAGPEELDDETNEKLPVDLQYLGPDKKREEDPDVRKMLVESLAQLCATRKGRVYLREHGAYEILRELHKFECSPEGDKIVLIAVENVVDILIRTEEEIGEDNLKQLDIPDDVKTKIESLSEEVEK
;
A
#
# COMPACT_ATOMS: atom_id res chain seq x y z
N LEU A 1 -17.95 -16.66 -62.05
CA LEU A 1 -18.36 -15.24 -62.19
C LEU A 1 -19.35 -14.82 -61.10
N ALA A 2 -20.45 -15.55 -60.83
CA ALA A 2 -21.32 -15.25 -59.68
C ALA A 2 -20.68 -15.48 -58.29
N GLN A 3 -19.74 -16.42 -58.14
CA GLN A 3 -18.98 -16.60 -56.89
C GLN A 3 -17.84 -15.59 -56.66
N VAL A 4 -17.45 -14.84 -57.71
CA VAL A 4 -16.41 -13.79 -57.58
C VAL A 4 -17.05 -12.44 -57.19
N GLN A 5 -18.33 -12.21 -57.51
CA GLN A 5 -19.09 -11.05 -57.03
C GLN A 5 -19.49 -11.15 -55.55
N ALA A 6 -19.70 -12.36 -55.01
CA ALA A 6 -20.05 -12.54 -53.60
C ALA A 6 -18.87 -12.28 -52.65
N SER A 7 -17.62 -12.54 -53.07
CA SER A 7 -16.43 -12.27 -52.27
C SER A 7 -15.98 -10.81 -52.26
N LEU A 8 -16.50 -9.97 -53.16
CA LEU A 8 -16.21 -8.53 -53.22
C LEU A 8 -17.23 -7.66 -52.46
N HIS A 9 -18.39 -8.20 -52.06
CA HIS A 9 -19.38 -7.47 -51.25
C HIS A 9 -19.28 -7.71 -49.74
N VAL A 10 -18.57 -8.76 -49.29
CA VAL A 10 -18.37 -9.04 -47.86
C VAL A 10 -17.09 -8.38 -47.32
N SER A 11 -16.12 -8.06 -48.19
CA SER A 11 -14.86 -7.42 -47.77
C SER A 11 -14.92 -5.91 -47.62
N ASP A 12 -15.97 -5.26 -48.11
CA ASP A 12 -16.09 -3.80 -48.12
C ASP A 12 -16.83 -3.26 -46.89
N SER A 13 -17.80 -4.01 -46.33
CA SER A 13 -18.54 -3.61 -45.12
C SER A 13 -17.72 -3.75 -43.83
N SER A 14 -16.85 -4.76 -43.76
CA SER A 14 -15.96 -4.94 -42.60
C SER A 14 -14.76 -3.99 -42.63
N ARG A 15 -14.32 -3.53 -43.81
CA ARG A 15 -13.26 -2.51 -43.93
C ARG A 15 -13.78 -1.09 -43.70
N THR A 16 -15.03 -0.79 -44.03
CA THR A 16 -15.65 0.51 -43.70
C THR A 16 -15.93 0.64 -42.20
N GLU A 17 -16.44 -0.41 -41.54
CA GLU A 17 -16.60 -0.39 -40.06
C GLU A 17 -15.27 -0.34 -39.30
N GLN A 18 -14.20 -0.93 -39.85
CA GLN A 18 -12.87 -0.93 -39.22
C GLN A 18 -12.07 0.35 -39.52
N MET A 19 -12.32 1.02 -40.64
CA MET A 19 -11.71 2.34 -40.96
C MET A 19 -12.41 3.52 -40.28
N ASP A 20 -13.69 3.40 -39.93
CA ASP A 20 -14.44 4.51 -39.30
C ASP A 20 -14.08 4.69 -37.80
N ASN A 21 -13.49 3.68 -37.16
CA ASN A 21 -13.05 3.75 -35.75
C ASN A 21 -11.59 4.18 -35.55
N GLU A 22 -10.76 4.18 -36.61
CA GLU A 22 -9.32 4.48 -36.51
C GLU A 22 -8.95 5.93 -36.92
N SER A 23 -9.91 6.72 -37.42
CA SER A 23 -9.61 8.00 -38.08
C SER A 23 -9.70 9.26 -37.21
N THR A 24 -10.08 9.14 -35.94
CA THR A 24 -10.02 10.26 -34.98
C THR A 24 -9.07 9.93 -33.84
N VAL A 25 -8.19 10.88 -33.48
CA VAL A 25 -7.18 10.76 -32.41
C VAL A 25 -7.79 10.26 -31.08
N ASN A 26 -9.10 10.43 -30.89
CA ASN A 26 -9.84 10.16 -29.65
C ASN A 26 -10.99 9.14 -29.75
N GLY A 27 -11.14 8.37 -30.84
CA GLY A 27 -12.19 7.35 -31.03
C GLY A 27 -13.56 7.65 -30.39
N TYR A 28 -14.52 8.21 -31.14
CA TYR A 28 -15.79 8.69 -30.58
C TYR A 28 -16.94 7.68 -30.70
N GLU A 29 -17.74 7.53 -29.64
CA GLU A 29 -18.99 6.74 -29.70
C GLU A 29 -20.12 7.36 -28.87
N VAL A 30 -21.38 7.09 -29.27
CA VAL A 30 -22.59 7.55 -28.57
C VAL A 30 -23.41 6.36 -28.08
N ILE A 31 -23.74 6.37 -26.79
CA ILE A 31 -24.64 5.40 -26.14
C ILE A 31 -25.95 6.12 -25.80
N GLY A 32 -27.08 5.48 -26.09
CA GLY A 32 -28.40 6.04 -25.81
C GLY A 32 -28.89 7.04 -26.88
N LEU A 33 -28.40 6.94 -28.12
CA LEU A 33 -28.86 7.82 -29.21
C LEU A 33 -30.37 7.66 -29.51
N GLU A 34 -30.96 6.54 -29.11
CA GLU A 34 -32.40 6.26 -29.09
C GLU A 34 -33.19 7.08 -28.05
N ASN A 35 -32.53 7.65 -27.04
CA ASN A 35 -33.16 8.55 -26.07
C ASN A 35 -33.42 9.94 -26.67
N LEU A 36 -32.77 10.29 -27.77
CA LEU A 36 -33.13 11.49 -28.53
C LEU A 36 -34.40 11.25 -29.34
N PRO A 37 -35.39 12.15 -29.25
CA PRO A 37 -36.60 12.00 -30.05
C PRO A 37 -36.27 12.07 -31.55
N SER A 38 -36.95 11.26 -32.36
CA SER A 38 -36.81 11.28 -33.82
C SER A 38 -37.44 12.53 -34.45
N ASP A 39 -38.43 13.11 -33.78
CA ASP A 39 -39.12 14.35 -34.17
C ASP A 39 -39.53 15.12 -32.90
N GLY A 40 -39.66 16.44 -32.97
CA GLY A 40 -40.05 17.29 -31.84
C GLY A 40 -38.90 17.61 -30.86
N PRO A 41 -39.13 18.51 -29.90
CA PRO A 41 -38.05 19.14 -29.16
C PRO A 41 -37.58 18.35 -27.94
N ALA A 42 -36.30 18.53 -27.58
CA ALA A 42 -35.75 18.07 -26.32
C ALA A 42 -34.59 18.98 -25.87
N LEU A 43 -34.41 19.07 -24.55
CA LEU A 43 -33.34 19.84 -23.94
C LEU A 43 -32.25 18.90 -23.41
N LEU A 44 -31.08 18.93 -24.02
CA LEU A 44 -29.90 18.19 -23.56
C LEU A 44 -29.19 19.01 -22.49
N ILE A 45 -29.02 18.43 -21.30
CA ILE A 45 -28.25 19.03 -20.21
C ILE A 45 -27.00 18.20 -20.00
N TYR A 46 -25.84 18.81 -20.16
CA TYR A 46 -24.58 18.08 -20.20
C TYR A 46 -23.54 18.63 -19.21
N TYR A 47 -22.68 17.74 -18.73
CA TYR A 47 -21.48 18.09 -17.96
C TYR A 47 -20.47 18.83 -18.84
N HIS A 48 -20.00 20.00 -18.42
CA HIS A 48 -19.03 20.77 -19.21
C HIS A 48 -17.59 20.28 -18.95
N GLY A 49 -16.92 19.73 -19.96
CA GLY A 49 -15.47 19.47 -19.92
C GLY A 49 -14.60 20.75 -19.99
N ALA A 50 -13.27 20.63 -20.03
CA ALA A 50 -12.42 21.83 -20.21
C ALA A 50 -12.68 22.51 -21.56
N LEU A 51 -12.90 21.71 -22.61
CA LEU A 51 -13.43 22.12 -23.90
C LEU A 51 -14.64 21.25 -24.26
N PRO A 52 -15.73 21.81 -24.81
CA PRO A 52 -16.93 21.07 -25.16
C PRO A 52 -16.79 20.39 -26.54
N ILE A 53 -15.69 19.66 -26.77
CA ILE A 53 -15.43 18.99 -28.04
C ILE A 53 -16.45 17.89 -28.32
N ASP A 54 -16.95 17.27 -27.26
CA ASP A 54 -17.98 16.25 -27.25
C ASP A 54 -19.30 16.72 -27.86
N MET A 55 -19.68 17.99 -27.65
CA MET A 55 -20.89 18.54 -28.27
C MET A 55 -20.77 18.65 -29.78
N TYR A 56 -19.57 18.93 -30.33
CA TYR A 56 -19.38 18.94 -31.78
C TYR A 56 -19.51 17.55 -32.37
N TYR A 57 -18.91 16.54 -31.71
CA TYR A 57 -19.02 15.15 -32.13
C TYR A 57 -20.45 14.64 -32.03
N LEU A 58 -21.16 14.91 -30.94
CA LEU A 58 -22.56 14.51 -30.78
C LEU A 58 -23.45 15.18 -31.84
N THR A 59 -23.22 16.46 -32.13
CA THR A 59 -24.00 17.19 -33.13
C THR A 59 -23.79 16.61 -34.52
N ALA A 60 -22.54 16.30 -34.89
CA ALA A 60 -22.23 15.64 -36.16
C ALA A 60 -22.87 14.25 -36.25
N GLU A 61 -22.73 13.44 -35.19
CA GLU A 61 -23.31 12.10 -35.12
C GLU A 61 -24.84 12.12 -35.22
N THR A 62 -25.48 13.06 -34.53
CA THR A 62 -26.95 13.24 -34.57
C THR A 62 -27.40 13.69 -35.95
N MET A 63 -26.65 14.57 -36.61
CA MET A 63 -26.95 14.99 -37.98
C MET A 63 -26.82 13.81 -38.96
N LEU A 64 -25.76 13.00 -38.85
CA LEU A 64 -25.53 11.87 -39.74
C LEU A 64 -26.54 10.73 -39.53
N LYS A 65 -26.87 10.39 -38.28
CA LYS A 65 -27.70 9.22 -37.93
C LYS A 65 -29.19 9.52 -37.78
N ARG A 66 -29.55 10.77 -37.44
CA ARG A 66 -30.95 11.19 -37.21
C ARG A 66 -31.41 12.30 -38.13
N ASN A 67 -30.54 12.90 -38.93
CA ASN A 67 -30.83 14.08 -39.75
C ASN A 67 -31.41 15.24 -38.91
N ARG A 68 -30.87 15.43 -37.71
CA ARG A 68 -31.26 16.50 -36.79
C ARG A 68 -30.03 17.24 -36.31
N LEU A 69 -30.17 18.56 -36.15
CA LEU A 69 -29.11 19.41 -35.62
C LEU A 69 -29.40 19.76 -34.16
N ILE A 70 -28.36 19.80 -33.34
CA ILE A 70 -28.45 20.25 -31.94
C ILE A 70 -28.02 21.70 -31.88
N HIS A 71 -28.92 22.57 -31.44
CA HIS A 71 -28.60 23.96 -31.15
C HIS A 71 -27.88 24.02 -29.80
N THR A 72 -26.82 24.81 -29.66
CA THR A 72 -26.06 24.88 -28.39
C THR A 72 -26.04 26.28 -27.84
N VAL A 73 -26.25 26.43 -26.54
CA VAL A 73 -26.11 27.72 -25.87
C VAL A 73 -24.65 27.95 -25.50
N GLY A 74 -24.04 28.97 -26.11
CA GLY A 74 -22.68 29.41 -25.84
C GLY A 74 -22.62 30.67 -24.96
N ASP A 75 -21.51 30.87 -24.26
CA ASP A 75 -21.25 32.11 -23.52
C ASP A 75 -20.98 33.28 -24.49
N ARG A 76 -21.37 34.49 -24.10
CA ARG A 76 -21.23 35.71 -24.90
C ARG A 76 -19.78 36.04 -25.25
N PHE A 77 -18.80 35.60 -24.44
CA PHE A 77 -17.40 35.89 -24.74
C PHE A 77 -16.95 35.31 -26.10
N LEU A 78 -17.61 34.25 -26.58
CA LEU A 78 -17.30 33.62 -27.85
C LEU A 78 -17.53 34.56 -29.05
N ASP A 79 -18.45 35.53 -28.93
CA ASP A 79 -18.71 36.53 -29.97
C ASP A 79 -17.52 37.48 -30.20
N HIS A 80 -16.57 37.52 -29.26
CA HIS A 80 -15.34 38.29 -29.35
C HIS A 80 -14.17 37.52 -29.98
N ILE A 81 -14.33 36.22 -30.25
CA ILE A 81 -13.29 35.38 -30.89
C ILE A 81 -13.31 35.60 -32.42
N PRO A 82 -12.19 36.03 -33.03
CA PRO A 82 -12.10 36.17 -34.48
C PRO A 82 -12.43 34.86 -35.21
N GLY A 83 -13.28 34.92 -36.25
CA GLY A 83 -13.71 33.74 -37.03
C GLY A 83 -14.86 32.93 -36.42
N TRP A 84 -15.21 33.16 -35.15
CA TRP A 84 -16.24 32.37 -34.46
C TRP A 84 -17.64 32.47 -35.09
N ARG A 85 -18.00 33.62 -35.66
CA ARG A 85 -19.31 33.85 -36.30
C ARG A 85 -19.64 32.86 -37.43
N LEU A 86 -18.61 32.33 -38.11
CA LEU A 86 -18.82 31.33 -39.15
C LEU A 86 -19.13 29.96 -38.53
N VAL A 87 -18.35 29.56 -37.53
CA VAL A 87 -18.53 28.31 -36.79
C VAL A 87 -19.87 28.28 -36.08
N SER A 88 -20.25 29.37 -35.40
CA SER A 88 -21.51 29.47 -34.67
C SER A 88 -22.74 29.38 -35.59
N ARG A 89 -22.64 29.87 -36.83
CA ARG A 89 -23.71 29.76 -37.84
C ARG A 89 -23.91 28.31 -38.30
N VAL A 90 -22.82 27.59 -38.53
CA VAL A 90 -22.84 26.19 -39.00
C VAL A 90 -23.30 25.26 -37.89
N MET A 91 -22.75 25.42 -36.68
CA MET A 91 -23.03 24.57 -35.52
C MET A 91 -24.20 25.06 -34.66
N LYS A 92 -24.95 26.09 -35.11
CA LYS A 92 -26.07 26.73 -34.40
C LYS A 92 -25.77 27.04 -32.93
N VAL A 93 -24.57 27.55 -32.66
CA VAL A 93 -24.19 28.02 -31.32
C VAL A 93 -24.71 29.44 -31.14
N THR A 94 -25.55 29.68 -30.13
CA THR A 94 -26.17 30.99 -29.88
C THR A 94 -26.01 31.42 -28.43
N SER A 95 -25.86 32.72 -28.19
CA SER A 95 -25.91 33.28 -26.83
C SER A 95 -27.38 33.46 -26.42
N GLY A 96 -27.97 32.40 -25.86
CA GLY A 96 -29.40 32.33 -25.59
C GLY A 96 -29.84 32.99 -24.28
N SER A 97 -30.83 33.88 -24.34
CA SER A 97 -31.70 34.16 -23.18
C SER A 97 -32.68 33.01 -22.97
N VAL A 98 -33.35 32.94 -21.80
CA VAL A 98 -34.41 31.94 -21.55
C VAL A 98 -35.44 31.93 -22.68
N GLN A 99 -35.91 33.11 -23.10
CA GLN A 99 -36.91 33.25 -24.17
C GLN A 99 -36.39 32.76 -25.53
N SER A 100 -35.13 33.04 -25.88
CA SER A 100 -34.53 32.53 -27.12
C SER A 100 -34.44 31.00 -27.13
N CYS A 101 -34.13 30.41 -25.97
CA CYS A 101 -34.06 28.96 -25.81
C CYS A 101 -35.44 28.33 -25.95
N VAL A 102 -36.45 28.91 -25.28
CA VAL A 102 -37.85 28.47 -25.36
C VAL A 102 -38.37 28.56 -26.79
N SER A 103 -38.10 29.64 -27.52
CA SER A 103 -38.51 29.77 -28.93
C SER A 103 -37.87 28.71 -29.83
N THR A 104 -36.59 28.37 -29.58
CA THR A 104 -35.89 27.31 -30.34
C THR A 104 -36.55 25.96 -30.10
N LEU A 105 -36.85 25.63 -28.84
CA LEU A 105 -37.54 24.39 -28.48
C LEU A 105 -38.98 24.36 -29.03
N ARG A 106 -39.73 25.47 -28.98
CA ARG A 106 -41.08 25.54 -29.56
C ARG A 106 -41.10 25.39 -31.08
N ALA A 107 -39.99 25.66 -31.76
CA ALA A 107 -39.82 25.38 -33.18
C ALA A 107 -39.58 23.89 -33.48
N GLY A 108 -39.53 23.02 -32.46
CA GLY A 108 -39.31 21.59 -32.59
C GLY A 108 -37.83 21.16 -32.62
N GLU A 109 -36.91 22.09 -32.38
CA GLU A 109 -35.47 21.84 -32.46
C GLU A 109 -34.90 21.21 -31.18
N LEU A 110 -33.77 20.52 -31.30
CA LEU A 110 -32.97 20.07 -30.16
C LEU A 110 -32.11 21.21 -29.64
N LEU A 111 -32.05 21.39 -28.32
CA LEU A 111 -31.22 22.41 -27.67
C LEU A 111 -30.32 21.78 -26.62
N SER A 112 -29.05 22.19 -26.52
CA SER A 112 -28.13 21.78 -25.47
C SER A 112 -27.63 22.96 -24.63
N ILE A 113 -27.55 22.72 -23.31
CA ILE A 113 -27.07 23.70 -22.33
C ILE A 113 -26.16 22.99 -21.32
N ALA A 114 -24.98 23.56 -21.06
CA ALA A 114 -24.14 23.23 -19.92
C ALA A 114 -24.39 24.22 -18.78
N PRO A 115 -25.08 23.84 -17.68
CA PRO A 115 -25.48 24.80 -16.63
C PRO A 115 -24.30 25.45 -15.91
N GLY A 116 -23.22 24.67 -15.70
CA GLY A 116 -21.97 25.15 -15.09
C GLY A 116 -21.21 26.16 -15.97
N GLY A 117 -21.43 26.12 -17.29
CA GLY A 117 -20.82 27.02 -18.27
C GLY A 117 -19.31 27.17 -18.12
N VAL A 118 -18.80 28.38 -18.37
CA VAL A 118 -17.36 28.70 -18.32
C VAL A 118 -16.73 28.51 -16.93
N TYR A 119 -17.54 28.55 -15.87
CA TYR A 119 -17.03 28.27 -14.52
C TYR A 119 -16.70 26.79 -14.34
N GLU A 120 -17.64 25.91 -14.66
CA GLU A 120 -17.41 24.47 -14.63
C GLU A 120 -16.30 24.09 -15.60
N ALA A 121 -16.31 24.62 -16.83
CA ALA A 121 -15.26 24.38 -17.83
C ALA A 121 -13.85 24.58 -17.27
N GLN A 122 -13.59 25.71 -16.60
CA GLN A 122 -12.27 26.01 -16.04
C GLN A 122 -11.98 25.24 -14.75
N PHE A 123 -12.93 25.20 -13.82
CA PHE A 123 -12.61 24.83 -12.45
C PHE A 123 -12.99 23.40 -12.06
N GLY A 124 -13.66 22.65 -12.94
CA GLY A 124 -13.81 21.21 -12.76
C GLY A 124 -12.47 20.48 -12.82
N ASP A 125 -12.40 19.33 -12.17
CA ASP A 125 -11.19 18.52 -12.04
C ASP A 125 -11.47 17.04 -12.41
N SER A 126 -10.49 16.18 -12.11
CA SER A 126 -10.56 14.75 -12.40
C SER A 126 -11.55 13.99 -11.53
N ALA A 127 -12.17 14.62 -10.52
CA ALA A 127 -13.23 14.02 -9.70
C ALA A 127 -14.61 14.17 -10.34
N TYR A 128 -14.73 14.94 -11.43
CA TYR A 128 -15.97 15.12 -12.19
C TYR A 128 -17.13 15.73 -11.38
N GLU A 129 -16.81 16.55 -10.37
CA GLU A 129 -17.81 17.25 -9.59
C GLU A 129 -18.63 18.24 -10.43
N ILE A 130 -19.94 18.29 -10.18
CA ILE A 130 -20.88 19.19 -10.85
C ILE A 130 -20.81 20.57 -10.19
N LEU A 131 -20.46 21.61 -10.96
CA LEU A 131 -20.16 22.95 -10.46
C LEU A 131 -21.19 24.00 -10.89
N TRP A 132 -22.47 23.70 -10.72
CA TRP A 132 -23.56 24.55 -11.24
C TRP A 132 -23.92 25.75 -10.36
N LYS A 133 -23.44 25.80 -9.10
CA LYS A 133 -23.59 26.95 -8.18
C LYS A 133 -25.01 27.53 -8.10
N GLY A 134 -26.04 26.67 -8.08
CA GLY A 134 -27.44 27.07 -7.98
C GLY A 134 -28.04 27.71 -9.25
N ARG A 135 -27.38 27.61 -10.41
CA ARG A 135 -27.91 28.12 -11.68
C ARG A 135 -29.11 27.30 -12.16
N THR A 136 -30.30 27.89 -12.13
CA THR A 136 -31.58 27.26 -12.52
C THR A 136 -32.11 27.71 -13.89
N GLY A 137 -31.29 28.42 -14.68
CA GLY A 137 -31.73 28.98 -15.98
C GLY A 137 -32.25 27.93 -16.95
N PHE A 138 -31.55 26.79 -17.08
CA PHE A 138 -31.99 25.69 -17.93
C PHE A 138 -33.30 25.06 -17.45
N ALA A 139 -33.51 24.97 -16.13
CA ALA A 139 -34.72 24.43 -15.55
C ALA A 139 -35.93 25.32 -15.88
N ARG A 140 -35.76 26.65 -15.87
CA ARG A 140 -36.79 27.60 -16.33
C ARG A 140 -37.12 27.40 -17.81
N VAL A 141 -36.10 27.22 -18.65
CA VAL A 141 -36.28 26.94 -20.09
C VAL A 141 -37.10 25.66 -20.29
N ALA A 142 -36.76 24.57 -19.61
CA ALA A 142 -37.46 23.30 -19.74
C ALA A 142 -38.93 23.38 -19.29
N LEU A 143 -39.19 24.03 -18.16
CA LEU A 143 -40.54 24.20 -17.61
C LEU A 143 -41.42 25.07 -18.50
N GLU A 144 -40.87 26.16 -19.07
CA GLU A 144 -41.62 27.07 -19.93
C GLU A 144 -41.84 26.52 -21.36
N ALA A 145 -40.89 25.73 -21.87
CA ALA A 145 -41.00 25.06 -23.16
C ALA A 145 -41.81 23.75 -23.08
N GLN A 146 -42.00 23.20 -21.87
CA GLN A 146 -42.69 21.93 -21.61
C GLN A 146 -42.08 20.74 -22.38
N VAL A 147 -40.75 20.65 -22.36
CA VAL A 147 -39.98 19.63 -23.11
C VAL A 147 -39.29 18.64 -22.18
N PRO A 148 -39.01 17.40 -22.63
CA PRO A 148 -38.18 16.47 -21.88
C PRO A 148 -36.73 16.96 -21.80
N ILE A 149 -36.07 16.63 -20.68
CA ILE A 149 -34.64 16.85 -20.49
C ILE A 149 -33.90 15.53 -20.69
N ILE A 150 -32.83 15.54 -21.48
CA ILE A 150 -31.93 14.40 -21.67
C ILE A 150 -30.62 14.71 -20.95
N PRO A 151 -30.32 14.05 -19.81
CA PRO A 151 -29.04 14.21 -19.14
C PRO A 151 -27.93 13.57 -19.97
N MET A 152 -26.80 14.23 -20.08
CA MET A 152 -25.67 13.81 -20.91
C MET A 152 -24.35 13.89 -20.13
N PHE A 153 -23.54 12.85 -20.27
CA PHE A 153 -22.16 12.82 -19.78
C PHE A 153 -21.24 12.24 -20.85
N THR A 154 -20.04 12.79 -21.00
CA THR A 154 -19.02 12.23 -21.90
C THR A 154 -17.84 11.71 -21.09
N VAL A 155 -17.64 10.40 -21.15
CA VAL A 155 -16.52 9.70 -20.49
C VAL A 155 -15.19 10.25 -21.03
N ASN A 156 -14.24 10.48 -20.13
CA ASN A 156 -12.88 10.99 -20.40
C ASN A 156 -12.80 12.43 -20.94
N ILE A 157 -13.87 13.22 -20.87
CA ILE A 157 -13.86 14.59 -21.40
C ILE A 157 -12.86 15.51 -20.67
N ARG A 158 -12.55 15.24 -19.39
CA ARG A 158 -11.53 15.95 -18.59
C ARG A 158 -10.11 15.41 -18.79
N GLU A 159 -9.98 14.20 -19.31
CA GLU A 159 -8.71 13.54 -19.60
C GLU A 159 -8.21 13.94 -20.97
N CYS A 160 -9.14 14.13 -21.93
CA CYS A 160 -8.84 14.67 -23.25
C CYS A 160 -8.23 16.07 -23.15
N PHE A 161 -8.81 16.95 -22.35
CA PHE A 161 -8.31 18.30 -22.08
C PHE A 161 -8.36 18.62 -20.59
N ARG A 162 -7.20 18.98 -20.03
CA ARG A 162 -7.00 19.27 -18.60
C ARG A 162 -6.78 20.76 -18.38
N THR A 163 -7.19 21.25 -17.21
CA THR A 163 -6.86 22.60 -16.76
C THR A 163 -5.66 22.56 -15.82
N VAL A 164 -4.89 23.65 -15.76
CA VAL A 164 -3.73 23.73 -14.88
C VAL A 164 -4.16 23.73 -13.40
N SER A 165 -3.56 22.84 -12.60
CA SER A 165 -3.90 22.68 -11.17
C SER A 165 -3.17 23.63 -10.24
N PHE A 166 -2.04 24.20 -10.66
CA PHE A 166 -1.25 25.12 -9.84
C PHE A 166 -1.91 26.50 -9.71
N ALA A 167 -1.91 27.05 -8.49
CA ALA A 167 -2.43 28.40 -8.18
C ALA A 167 -3.88 28.68 -8.63
N LYS A 168 -4.73 27.64 -8.72
CA LYS A 168 -6.16 27.75 -9.10
C LYS A 168 -6.90 28.88 -8.38
N TRP A 169 -6.60 29.13 -7.10
CA TRP A 169 -7.23 30.20 -6.31
C TRP A 169 -7.04 31.61 -6.91
N ILE A 170 -5.90 31.89 -7.55
CA ILE A 170 -5.64 33.18 -8.21
C ILE A 170 -6.57 33.33 -9.41
N PHE A 171 -6.70 32.28 -10.23
CA PHE A 171 -7.57 32.28 -11.40
C PHE A 171 -9.06 32.33 -11.04
N VAL A 172 -9.46 31.71 -9.93
CA VAL A 172 -10.84 31.85 -9.41
C VAL A 172 -11.13 33.32 -9.05
N ARG A 173 -10.21 34.01 -8.36
CA ARG A 173 -10.37 35.43 -8.04
C ARG A 173 -10.42 36.28 -9.32
N LEU A 174 -9.51 36.04 -10.25
CA LEU A 174 -9.44 36.77 -11.52
C LEU A 174 -10.70 36.58 -12.36
N TYR A 175 -11.20 35.34 -12.49
CA TYR A 175 -12.47 35.06 -13.14
C TYR A 175 -13.66 35.72 -12.43
N GLY A 176 -13.61 35.80 -11.09
CA GLY A 176 -14.59 36.50 -10.28
C GLY A 176 -14.81 37.95 -10.72
N VAL A 177 -13.73 38.64 -11.09
CA VAL A 177 -13.71 40.05 -11.53
C VAL A 177 -13.93 40.18 -13.03
N LEU A 178 -13.14 39.50 -13.85
CA LEU A 178 -13.09 39.73 -15.29
C LEU A 178 -14.16 38.97 -16.09
N LYS A 179 -14.73 37.89 -15.52
CA LYS A 179 -15.73 37.01 -16.17
C LYS A 179 -15.33 36.43 -17.53
N ILE A 180 -14.05 36.49 -17.90
CA ILE A 180 -13.47 35.86 -19.09
C ILE A 180 -12.68 34.60 -18.69
N PRO A 181 -12.60 33.58 -19.55
CA PRO A 181 -11.79 32.40 -19.27
C PRO A 181 -10.30 32.76 -19.23
N VAL A 182 -9.68 32.58 -18.06
CA VAL A 182 -8.27 32.94 -17.78
C VAL A 182 -7.43 31.75 -17.38
N LEU A 183 -8.04 30.63 -17.00
CA LEU A 183 -7.31 29.44 -16.59
C LEU A 183 -6.80 28.69 -17.82
N PRO A 184 -5.47 28.52 -17.98
CA PRO A 184 -4.93 27.76 -19.09
C PRO A 184 -5.38 26.29 -19.03
N PHE A 185 -5.64 25.74 -20.21
CA PHE A 185 -5.85 24.31 -20.41
C PHE A 185 -4.82 23.76 -21.39
N TYR A 186 -4.59 22.46 -21.35
CA TYR A 186 -3.70 21.72 -22.24
C TYR A 186 -4.30 20.34 -22.51
N GLY A 187 -3.94 19.73 -23.64
CA GLY A 187 -4.42 18.40 -23.98
C GLY A 187 -4.61 18.20 -25.48
N GLY A 188 -5.65 17.45 -25.83
CA GLY A 188 -5.75 16.70 -27.08
C GLY A 188 -5.17 15.29 -26.92
N PHE A 189 -5.22 14.75 -25.70
CA PHE A 189 -4.68 13.42 -25.41
C PHE A 189 -5.55 12.32 -26.04
N PRO A 190 -4.93 11.25 -26.58
CA PRO A 190 -5.64 10.17 -27.27
C PRO A 190 -6.40 9.30 -26.27
N VAL A 191 -7.60 9.75 -25.89
CA VAL A 191 -8.51 9.01 -25.00
C VAL A 191 -9.82 8.75 -25.72
N LYS A 192 -10.40 7.56 -25.52
CA LYS A 192 -11.71 7.23 -26.08
C LYS A 192 -12.78 8.13 -25.46
N LEU A 193 -13.50 8.88 -26.29
CA LEU A 193 -14.64 9.69 -25.86
C LEU A 193 -15.95 8.94 -26.11
N ARG A 194 -16.70 8.71 -25.03
CA ARG A 194 -18.00 8.04 -25.09
C ARG A 194 -19.06 8.94 -24.51
N THR A 195 -19.92 9.47 -25.36
CA THR A 195 -21.08 10.26 -24.92
C THR A 195 -22.21 9.33 -24.53
N VAL A 196 -22.69 9.45 -23.30
CA VAL A 196 -23.83 8.70 -22.77
C VAL A 196 -25.00 9.66 -22.62
N LEU A 197 -26.08 9.37 -23.35
CA LEU A 197 -27.37 10.04 -23.22
C LEU A 197 -28.25 9.22 -22.29
N GLY A 198 -28.52 9.76 -21.10
CA GLY A 198 -29.38 9.12 -20.11
C GLY A 198 -30.85 9.12 -20.52
N LYS A 199 -31.68 8.45 -19.72
CA LYS A 199 -33.13 8.35 -19.96
C LYS A 199 -33.79 9.75 -19.94
N PRO A 200 -34.73 10.04 -20.86
CA PRO A 200 -35.43 11.32 -20.86
C PRO A 200 -36.19 11.55 -19.54
N ILE A 201 -35.94 12.69 -18.91
CA ILE A 201 -36.69 13.20 -17.77
C ILE A 201 -37.89 13.95 -18.35
N ALA A 202 -39.08 13.36 -18.22
CA ALA A 202 -40.32 13.95 -18.70
C ALA A 202 -40.63 15.28 -18.00
N TYR A 203 -41.34 16.16 -18.71
CA TYR A 203 -41.89 17.38 -18.13
C TYR A 203 -42.84 17.05 -16.97
N ASP A 204 -42.69 17.81 -15.89
CA ASP A 204 -43.51 17.70 -14.68
C ASP A 204 -43.81 19.10 -14.16
N GLU A 205 -45.08 19.49 -14.23
CA GLU A 205 -45.57 20.81 -13.82
C GLU A 205 -45.42 21.06 -12.31
N ALA A 206 -45.35 20.00 -11.50
CA ALA A 206 -45.20 20.12 -10.05
C ALA A 206 -43.77 20.49 -9.60
N LEU A 207 -42.77 20.36 -10.48
CA LEU A 207 -41.38 20.63 -10.12
C LEU A 207 -41.06 22.12 -10.19
N SER A 208 -40.53 22.65 -9.08
CA SER A 208 -39.89 23.97 -9.09
C SER A 208 -38.57 23.94 -9.89
N PRO A 209 -38.09 25.09 -10.42
CA PRO A 209 -36.79 25.14 -11.10
C PRO A 209 -35.61 24.63 -10.25
N ALA A 210 -35.68 24.78 -8.92
CA ALA A 210 -34.66 24.27 -8.01
C ALA A 210 -34.75 22.74 -7.85
N ALA A 211 -35.96 22.19 -7.69
CA ALA A 211 -36.15 20.74 -7.62
C ALA A 211 -35.74 20.05 -8.93
N LEU A 212 -36.05 20.65 -10.07
CA LEU A 212 -35.62 20.15 -11.38
C LEU A 212 -34.09 20.25 -11.55
N HIS A 213 -33.46 21.29 -11.02
CA HIS A 213 -32.00 21.40 -10.99
C HIS A 213 -31.34 20.23 -10.26
N GLU A 214 -31.77 19.95 -9.02
CA GLU A 214 -31.24 18.83 -8.23
C GLU A 214 -31.47 17.49 -8.90
N LYS A 215 -32.68 17.27 -9.46
CA LYS A 215 -33.02 16.03 -10.17
C LYS A 215 -32.11 15.76 -11.37
N VAL A 216 -31.82 16.78 -12.17
CA VAL A 216 -30.97 16.66 -13.36
C VAL A 216 -29.49 16.56 -12.99
N ALA A 217 -29.05 17.30 -11.97
CA ALA A 217 -27.70 17.17 -11.43
C ALA A 217 -27.45 15.74 -10.91
N GLY A 218 -28.40 15.19 -10.15
CA GLY A 218 -28.36 13.80 -9.67
C GLY A 218 -28.29 12.78 -10.80
N ALA A 219 -29.07 12.97 -11.86
CA ALA A 219 -29.03 12.08 -13.03
C ALA A 219 -27.67 12.10 -13.75
N ILE A 220 -27.04 13.27 -13.90
CA ILE A 220 -25.69 13.36 -14.49
C ILE A 220 -24.63 12.78 -13.56
N ALA A 221 -24.74 13.03 -12.24
CA ALA A 221 -23.83 12.44 -11.26
C ALA A 221 -23.91 10.91 -11.25
N GLU A 222 -25.09 10.33 -11.47
CA GLU A 222 -25.27 8.90 -11.64
C GLU A 222 -24.58 8.38 -12.91
N LEU A 223 -24.71 9.08 -14.05
CA LEU A 223 -23.97 8.74 -15.27
C LEU A 223 -22.44 8.79 -15.07
N VAL A 224 -21.94 9.80 -14.35
CA VAL A 224 -20.51 9.89 -14.00
C VAL A 224 -20.09 8.68 -13.17
N ARG A 225 -20.84 8.36 -12.11
CA ARG A 225 -20.53 7.24 -11.21
C ARG A 225 -20.56 5.89 -11.92
N GLU A 226 -21.46 5.69 -12.87
CA GLU A 226 -21.61 4.44 -13.60
C GLU A 226 -20.54 4.25 -14.69
N HIS A 227 -20.14 5.34 -15.37
CA HIS A 227 -19.34 5.24 -16.59
C HIS A 227 -17.91 5.79 -16.49
N GLN A 228 -17.59 6.64 -15.52
CA GLN A 228 -16.25 7.23 -15.38
C GLN A 228 -15.39 6.45 -14.40
N ARG A 229 -14.20 6.03 -14.85
CA ARG A 229 -13.13 5.57 -13.97
C ARG A 229 -12.29 6.78 -13.56
N LEU A 230 -12.21 7.05 -12.26
CA LEU A 230 -11.34 8.10 -11.72
C LEU A 230 -9.88 7.62 -11.76
N PRO A 231 -8.91 8.50 -12.08
CA PRO A 231 -7.49 8.14 -12.00
C PRO A 231 -7.10 7.88 -10.54
N GLY A 232 -6.34 6.81 -10.29
CA GLY A 232 -5.76 6.56 -8.97
C GLY A 232 -4.69 7.60 -8.63
N ASP A 233 -4.58 7.95 -7.35
CA ASP A 233 -3.57 8.88 -6.83
C ASP A 233 -2.75 8.20 -5.74
N ILE A 234 -1.49 7.88 -6.06
CA ILE A 234 -0.57 7.20 -5.13
C ILE A 234 -0.28 8.07 -3.91
N LEU A 235 -0.31 9.40 -4.03
CA LEU A 235 -0.07 10.30 -2.89
C LEU A 235 -1.23 10.25 -1.90
N GLN A 236 -2.47 10.08 -2.39
CA GLN A 236 -3.62 9.84 -1.51
C GLN A 236 -3.51 8.48 -0.81
N ALA A 237 -3.04 7.45 -1.52
CA ALA A 237 -2.79 6.14 -0.90
C ALA A 237 -1.74 6.26 0.22
N ILE A 238 -0.64 6.97 0.00
CA ILE A 238 0.37 7.26 1.04
C ILE A 238 -0.29 7.96 2.24
N GLY A 239 -1.07 9.02 1.98
CA GLY A 239 -1.78 9.75 3.03
C GLY A 239 -2.72 8.87 3.87
N LEU A 240 -3.46 7.96 3.23
CA LEU A 240 -4.33 7.00 3.92
C LEU A 240 -3.52 6.01 4.75
N THR A 241 -2.41 5.47 4.21
CA THR A 241 -1.55 4.54 4.95
C THR A 241 -0.83 5.18 6.14
N GLY A 242 -0.80 6.52 6.25
CA GLY A 242 -0.22 7.23 7.39
C GLY A 242 -1.07 7.20 8.67
N SER A 243 -2.26 6.58 8.65
CA SER A 243 -3.15 6.49 9.82
C SER A 243 -3.77 5.11 9.94
N VAL A 244 -4.03 4.66 11.18
CA VAL A 244 -4.67 3.36 11.45
C VAL A 244 -6.05 3.27 10.80
N ASP A 245 -6.84 4.35 10.82
CA ASP A 245 -8.18 4.36 10.22
C ASP A 245 -8.12 4.33 8.68
N GLY A 246 -7.16 5.02 8.08
CA GLY A 246 -6.93 4.94 6.63
C GLY A 246 -6.47 3.56 6.19
N ILE A 247 -5.60 2.89 6.97
CA ILE A 247 -5.24 1.48 6.74
C ILE A 247 -6.49 0.60 6.82
N LYS A 248 -7.33 0.75 7.85
CA LYS A 248 -8.58 -0.02 7.98
C LYS A 248 -9.51 0.14 6.77
N LEU A 249 -9.58 1.34 6.18
CA LEU A 249 -10.36 1.57 4.96
C LEU A 249 -9.73 0.88 3.74
N LEU A 250 -8.41 0.98 3.57
CA LEU A 250 -7.69 0.40 2.44
C LEU A 250 -7.77 -1.13 2.43
N ILE A 251 -7.61 -1.78 3.59
CA ILE A 251 -7.57 -3.24 3.68
C ILE A 251 -8.93 -3.90 3.41
N GLN A 252 -10.02 -3.12 3.40
CA GLN A 252 -11.35 -3.60 2.98
C GLN A 252 -11.46 -3.76 1.46
N ASN A 253 -10.53 -3.21 0.68
CA ASN A 253 -10.59 -3.23 -0.78
C ASN A 253 -9.40 -4.00 -1.37
N GLU A 254 -9.62 -5.29 -1.63
CA GLU A 254 -8.61 -6.19 -2.20
C GLU A 254 -8.12 -5.75 -3.59
N THR A 255 -8.96 -5.09 -4.39
CA THR A 255 -8.55 -4.57 -5.70
C THR A 255 -7.52 -3.45 -5.54
N LEU A 256 -7.70 -2.56 -4.57
CA LEU A 256 -6.73 -1.51 -4.27
C LEU A 256 -5.39 -2.09 -3.79
N LEU A 257 -5.42 -3.12 -2.93
CA LEU A 257 -4.19 -3.76 -2.46
C LEU A 257 -3.44 -4.48 -3.59
N ASN A 258 -4.15 -5.16 -4.50
CA ASN A 258 -3.53 -5.78 -5.68
C ASN A 258 -2.92 -4.72 -6.60
N ASN A 259 -3.65 -3.65 -6.91
CA ASN A 259 -3.12 -2.55 -7.71
C ASN A 259 -1.89 -1.91 -7.05
N LEU A 260 -1.91 -1.74 -5.71
CA LEU A 260 -0.76 -1.22 -4.98
C LEU A 260 0.47 -2.13 -5.13
N LEU A 261 0.27 -3.44 -5.06
CA LEU A 261 1.33 -4.41 -5.27
C LEU A 261 1.87 -4.35 -6.72
N ASP A 262 1.00 -4.21 -7.71
CA ASP A 262 1.40 -4.09 -9.13
C ASP A 262 2.26 -2.82 -9.35
N LEU A 263 1.88 -1.70 -8.73
CA LEU A 263 2.63 -0.44 -8.78
C LEU A 263 4.04 -0.51 -8.18
N THR A 264 4.35 -1.54 -7.38
CA THR A 264 5.72 -1.73 -6.85
C THR A 264 6.74 -2.04 -7.95
N SER A 265 6.29 -2.48 -9.12
CA SER A 265 7.15 -2.72 -10.29
C SER A 265 7.31 -1.49 -11.21
N GLU A 266 6.53 -0.44 -11.00
CA GLU A 266 6.52 0.76 -11.85
C GLU A 266 7.57 1.77 -11.37
N GLU A 267 8.62 2.03 -12.16
CA GLU A 267 9.79 2.83 -11.74
C GLU A 267 9.41 4.21 -11.16
N SER A 268 8.41 4.87 -11.74
CA SER A 268 7.99 6.22 -11.34
C SER A 268 7.30 6.31 -9.97
N VAL A 269 6.70 5.21 -9.48
CA VAL A 269 5.87 5.18 -8.26
C VAL A 269 6.19 4.02 -7.31
N SER A 270 7.11 3.14 -7.69
CA SER A 270 7.50 1.94 -6.94
C SER A 270 7.91 2.25 -5.50
N LYS A 271 8.70 3.31 -5.29
CA LYS A 271 9.11 3.76 -3.97
C LYS A 271 7.91 4.03 -3.07
N ASP A 272 6.95 4.82 -3.57
CA ASP A 272 5.77 5.22 -2.82
C ASP A 272 4.85 4.03 -2.55
N ALA A 273 4.69 3.14 -3.54
CA ALA A 273 3.93 1.91 -3.39
C ALA A 273 4.50 0.96 -2.32
N VAL A 274 5.82 0.76 -2.29
CA VAL A 274 6.48 -0.07 -1.27
C VAL A 274 6.39 0.58 0.10
N LEU A 275 6.51 1.91 0.21
CA LEU A 275 6.31 2.62 1.48
C LEU A 275 4.88 2.48 2.01
N CYS A 276 3.87 2.51 1.15
CA CYS A 276 2.50 2.16 1.55
C CYS A 276 2.42 0.73 2.11
N LEU A 277 3.08 -0.25 1.49
CA LEU A 277 3.10 -1.61 2.02
C LEU A 277 3.84 -1.71 3.37
N VAL A 278 4.94 -0.97 3.56
CA VAL A 278 5.63 -0.88 4.86
C VAL A 278 4.65 -0.38 5.94
N ASN A 279 3.93 0.70 5.65
CA ASN A 279 2.97 1.27 6.60
C ASN A 279 1.79 0.33 6.87
N ILE A 280 1.18 -0.27 5.84
CA ILE A 280 0.07 -1.22 6.00
C ILE A 280 0.50 -2.42 6.84
N THR A 281 1.67 -2.97 6.58
CA THR A 281 2.17 -4.16 7.30
C THR A 281 2.69 -3.82 8.69
N ALA A 282 3.04 -2.57 8.98
CA ALA A 282 3.43 -2.16 10.33
C ALA A 282 2.28 -2.30 11.34
N GLU A 283 1.02 -2.22 10.89
CA GLU A 283 -0.17 -2.51 11.69
C GLU A 283 -0.51 -4.00 11.64
N GLU A 284 -0.81 -4.63 12.78
CA GLU A 284 -1.09 -6.08 12.83
C GLU A 284 -2.30 -6.47 11.97
N THR A 285 -3.37 -5.66 11.99
CA THR A 285 -4.56 -5.90 11.17
C THR A 285 -4.25 -5.82 9.68
N GLY A 286 -3.39 -4.87 9.28
CA GLY A 286 -2.94 -4.74 7.90
C GLY A 286 -2.03 -5.90 7.48
N ALA A 287 -1.05 -6.26 8.31
CA ALA A 287 -0.22 -7.46 8.11
C ALA A 287 -1.07 -8.72 7.93
N ALA A 288 -2.08 -8.92 8.76
CA ALA A 288 -2.97 -10.08 8.68
C ALA A 288 -3.73 -10.15 7.35
N VAL A 289 -4.27 -9.03 6.85
CA VAL A 289 -4.95 -8.99 5.55
C VAL A 289 -3.97 -9.20 4.40
N ILE A 290 -2.79 -8.59 4.45
CA ILE A 290 -1.74 -8.80 3.44
C ILE A 290 -1.31 -10.28 3.39
N VAL A 291 -1.07 -10.90 4.55
CA VAL A 291 -0.72 -12.33 4.60
C VAL A 291 -1.87 -13.20 4.10
N ASP A 292 -3.12 -12.86 4.44
CA ASP A 292 -4.27 -13.64 4.02
C ASP A 292 -4.57 -13.56 2.52
N LYS A 293 -4.45 -12.37 1.93
CA LYS A 293 -4.87 -12.13 0.55
C LYS A 293 -3.74 -12.13 -0.47
N LEU A 294 -2.52 -11.76 -0.05
CA LEU A 294 -1.46 -11.38 -0.97
C LEU A 294 -0.13 -12.10 -0.75
N SER A 295 0.04 -12.91 0.31
CA SER A 295 1.33 -13.55 0.64
C SER A 295 1.94 -14.34 -0.52
N GLU A 296 1.14 -15.09 -1.28
CA GLU A 296 1.59 -15.88 -2.44
C GLU A 296 2.24 -15.03 -3.54
N ARG A 297 1.76 -13.79 -3.74
CA ARG A 297 2.35 -12.86 -4.72
C ARG A 297 3.43 -11.98 -4.09
N LEU A 298 3.18 -11.46 -2.89
CA LEU A 298 4.01 -10.48 -2.23
C LEU A 298 5.34 -11.07 -1.76
N VAL A 299 5.36 -12.28 -1.19
CA VAL A 299 6.59 -12.88 -0.66
C VAL A 299 7.62 -13.13 -1.77
N PRO A 300 7.27 -13.71 -2.94
CA PRO A 300 8.20 -13.82 -4.05
C PRO A 300 8.71 -12.46 -4.56
N ILE A 301 7.85 -11.44 -4.67
CA ILE A 301 8.26 -10.09 -5.11
C ILE A 301 9.28 -9.49 -4.13
N ALA A 302 8.96 -9.52 -2.83
CA ALA A 302 9.83 -9.02 -1.78
C ALA A 302 11.17 -9.76 -1.76
N TYR A 303 11.13 -11.10 -1.87
CA TYR A 303 12.32 -11.94 -1.95
C TYR A 303 13.24 -11.55 -3.11
N GLN A 304 12.70 -11.42 -4.33
CA GLN A 304 13.48 -11.03 -5.50
C GLN A 304 14.09 -9.63 -5.34
N ALA A 305 13.33 -8.69 -4.79
CA ALA A 305 13.82 -7.33 -4.55
C ALA A 305 14.92 -7.24 -3.48
N VAL A 306 14.95 -8.16 -2.51
CA VAL A 306 16.03 -8.26 -1.52
C VAL A 306 17.29 -8.88 -2.14
N LEU A 307 17.13 -9.86 -3.04
CA LEU A 307 18.25 -10.52 -3.71
C LEU A 307 18.92 -9.66 -4.78
N ASP A 308 18.19 -8.73 -5.40
CA ASP A 308 18.76 -7.83 -6.40
C ASP A 308 19.73 -6.82 -5.74
N GLU A 309 21.02 -6.98 -6.03
CA GLU A 309 22.09 -6.09 -5.56
C GLU A 309 21.90 -4.64 -6.03
N ASN A 310 21.10 -4.39 -7.08
CA ASN A 310 20.86 -3.06 -7.63
C ASN A 310 19.50 -2.47 -7.24
N CYS A 311 18.70 -3.19 -6.44
CA CYS A 311 17.41 -2.67 -5.99
C CYS A 311 17.62 -1.57 -4.94
N LYS A 312 17.02 -0.39 -5.16
CA LYS A 312 17.07 0.76 -4.25
C LYS A 312 16.08 0.66 -3.09
N LEU A 313 15.21 -0.36 -3.11
CA LEU A 313 14.11 -0.56 -2.18
C LEU A 313 14.28 -1.81 -1.33
N SER A 314 15.45 -2.48 -1.37
CA SER A 314 15.67 -3.74 -0.66
C SER A 314 15.46 -3.60 0.85
N ASP A 315 15.88 -2.49 1.47
CA ASP A 315 15.64 -2.25 2.91
C ASP A 315 14.14 -2.14 3.22
N ALA A 316 13.36 -1.49 2.34
CA ALA A 316 11.92 -1.38 2.50
C ALA A 316 11.23 -2.74 2.37
N TRP A 317 11.67 -3.58 1.43
CA TRP A 317 11.19 -4.95 1.31
C TRP A 317 11.59 -5.85 2.49
N CYS A 318 12.79 -5.67 3.07
CA CYS A 318 13.14 -6.33 4.33
C CYS A 318 12.19 -5.93 5.46
N MET A 319 11.80 -4.65 5.55
CA MET A 319 10.82 -4.19 6.54
C MET A 319 9.44 -4.81 6.31
N VAL A 320 8.96 -4.88 5.06
CA VAL A 320 7.68 -5.55 4.74
C VAL A 320 7.71 -7.02 5.19
N LEU A 321 8.75 -7.78 4.85
CA LEU A 321 8.89 -9.18 5.26
C LEU A 321 8.99 -9.34 6.79
N CYS A 322 9.75 -8.47 7.45
CA CYS A 322 9.85 -8.43 8.91
C CYS A 322 8.48 -8.16 9.55
N ASN A 323 7.73 -7.18 9.05
CA ASN A 323 6.44 -6.79 9.59
C ASN A 323 5.39 -7.91 9.48
N ILE A 324 5.29 -8.58 8.33
CA ILE A 324 4.32 -9.66 8.13
C ILE A 324 4.67 -10.95 8.88
N THR A 325 5.92 -11.09 9.33
CA THR A 325 6.37 -12.24 10.14
C THR A 325 6.36 -11.95 11.65
N ARG A 326 6.16 -10.68 12.06
CA ARG A 326 6.20 -10.28 13.47
C ARG A 326 5.11 -10.93 14.33
N PRO A 327 3.82 -11.01 13.90
CA PRO A 327 2.80 -11.68 14.70
C PRO A 327 2.92 -13.21 14.59
N GLU A 328 3.07 -13.89 15.72
CA GLU A 328 3.32 -15.35 15.79
C GLU A 328 2.28 -16.16 15.00
N ARG A 329 1.00 -15.79 15.07
CA ARG A 329 -0.08 -16.47 14.33
C ARG A 329 0.03 -16.38 12.80
N LEU A 330 0.81 -15.44 12.26
CA LEU A 330 0.97 -15.25 10.81
C LEU A 330 2.23 -15.93 10.26
N VAL A 331 3.23 -16.18 11.12
CA VAL A 331 4.58 -16.54 10.70
C VAL A 331 4.60 -17.84 9.88
N GLU A 332 3.84 -18.86 10.28
CA GLU A 332 3.83 -20.17 9.62
C GLU A 332 3.42 -20.06 8.14
N ARG A 333 2.43 -19.21 7.84
CA ARG A 333 1.97 -18.99 6.47
C ARG A 333 3.03 -18.31 5.62
N VAL A 334 3.75 -17.32 6.18
CA VAL A 334 4.83 -16.64 5.46
C VAL A 334 6.04 -17.57 5.27
N VAL A 335 6.36 -18.40 6.27
CA VAL A 335 7.42 -19.42 6.18
C VAL A 335 7.12 -20.41 5.07
N GLN A 336 5.87 -20.89 4.95
CA GLN A 336 5.47 -21.76 3.84
C GLN A 336 5.71 -21.11 2.47
N GLN A 337 5.39 -19.82 2.31
CA GLN A 337 5.66 -19.11 1.05
C GLN A 337 7.16 -18.92 0.77
N LEU A 338 7.96 -18.65 1.81
CA LEU A 338 9.42 -18.58 1.66
C LEU A 338 9.99 -19.95 1.28
N LEU A 339 9.58 -21.04 1.93
CA LEU A 339 10.08 -22.39 1.67
C LEU A 339 9.58 -22.99 0.34
N ALA A 340 8.51 -22.44 -0.24
CA ALA A 340 8.13 -22.75 -1.62
C ALA A 340 9.17 -22.24 -2.64
N ILE A 341 10.03 -21.28 -2.27
CA ILE A 341 11.13 -20.78 -3.09
C ILE A 341 12.41 -21.56 -2.75
N GLU A 342 13.03 -22.14 -3.77
CA GLU A 342 14.21 -22.99 -3.61
C GLU A 342 15.43 -22.21 -3.02
N PHE A 343 15.95 -22.75 -1.92
CA PHE A 343 17.07 -22.19 -1.15
C PHE A 343 16.84 -20.76 -0.65
N SER A 344 15.59 -20.40 -0.33
CA SER A 344 15.23 -19.02 -0.02
C SER A 344 15.96 -18.49 1.22
N LEU A 345 15.93 -19.21 2.34
CA LEU A 345 16.56 -18.79 3.59
C LEU A 345 18.10 -18.83 3.50
N GLU A 346 18.68 -19.74 2.70
CA GLU A 346 20.12 -19.82 2.44
C GLU A 346 20.63 -18.61 1.65
N LYS A 347 19.86 -18.20 0.63
CA LYS A 347 20.17 -17.01 -0.18
C LYS A 347 19.97 -15.73 0.63
N LEU A 348 18.88 -15.62 1.40
CA LEU A 348 18.67 -14.49 2.32
C LEU A 348 19.77 -14.42 3.38
N THR A 349 20.22 -15.56 3.93
CA THR A 349 21.37 -15.63 4.84
C THR A 349 22.64 -15.12 4.15
N THR A 350 22.80 -15.37 2.86
CA THR A 350 23.93 -14.83 2.08
C THR A 350 23.84 -13.32 1.90
N CYS A 351 22.65 -12.79 1.62
CA CYS A 351 22.40 -11.34 1.59
C CYS A 351 22.69 -10.69 2.95
N PHE A 352 22.27 -11.34 4.04
CA PHE A 352 22.53 -10.86 5.39
C PHE A 352 24.03 -10.90 5.73
N THR A 353 24.70 -12.02 5.53
CA THR A 353 26.09 -12.22 5.97
C THR A 353 27.10 -11.37 5.20
N ARG A 354 26.76 -10.88 4.01
CA ARG A 354 27.57 -9.94 3.23
C ARG A 354 27.15 -8.50 3.53
N ILE A 355 27.85 -7.82 4.44
CA ILE A 355 27.49 -6.45 4.90
C ILE A 355 27.29 -5.45 3.74
N ALA A 356 28.08 -5.57 2.67
CA ALA A 356 27.98 -4.72 1.48
C ALA A 356 27.39 -5.47 0.27
N TYR A 357 26.39 -6.34 0.50
CA TYR A 357 25.73 -7.12 -0.55
C TYR A 357 25.08 -6.22 -1.61
N ASN A 358 24.31 -5.21 -1.18
CA ASN A 358 23.58 -4.33 -2.09
C ASN A 358 24.45 -3.11 -2.50
N LYS A 359 24.48 -2.83 -3.80
CA LYS A 359 25.28 -1.77 -4.44
C LYS A 359 24.64 -0.39 -4.40
N GLN A 360 23.37 -0.29 -4.00
CA GLN A 360 22.61 0.96 -3.86
C GLN A 360 22.57 1.49 -2.42
N LYS A 361 23.50 1.04 -1.56
CA LYS A 361 23.61 1.45 -0.14
C LYS A 361 22.46 0.97 0.76
N CYS A 362 21.69 -0.04 0.36
CA CYS A 362 20.81 -0.74 1.30
C CYS A 362 21.63 -1.66 2.21
N HIS A 363 21.28 -1.71 3.50
CA HIS A 363 22.06 -2.44 4.51
C HIS A 363 21.48 -3.82 4.88
N LEU A 364 20.22 -4.08 4.52
CA LEU A 364 19.50 -5.34 4.75
C LEU A 364 19.44 -5.75 6.23
N ASN A 365 19.51 -4.80 7.15
CA ASN A 365 19.56 -5.06 8.60
C ASN A 365 18.30 -5.78 9.10
N TYR A 366 17.15 -5.47 8.51
CA TYR A 366 15.85 -6.08 8.86
C TYR A 366 15.72 -7.56 8.48
N LEU A 367 16.68 -8.14 7.75
CA LEU A 367 16.77 -9.60 7.63
C LEU A 367 17.08 -10.29 8.96
N GLY A 368 17.76 -9.62 9.90
CA GLY A 368 17.99 -10.15 11.25
C GLY A 368 16.68 -10.41 11.99
N PRO A 369 15.85 -9.37 12.23
CA PRO A 369 14.51 -9.53 12.80
C PRO A 369 13.62 -10.50 12.02
N LEU A 370 13.70 -10.53 10.69
CA LEU A 370 13.00 -11.56 9.89
C LEU A 370 13.41 -12.98 10.31
N PHE A 371 14.71 -13.26 10.45
CA PHE A 371 15.19 -14.59 10.88
C PHE A 371 14.76 -14.91 12.32
N SER A 372 14.83 -13.93 13.22
CA SER A 372 14.29 -14.05 14.58
C SER A 372 12.80 -14.46 14.53
N ASN A 373 11.97 -13.73 13.77
CA ASN A 373 10.55 -14.04 13.62
C ASN A 373 10.32 -15.44 13.03
N VAL A 374 10.98 -15.77 11.91
CA VAL A 374 10.86 -17.09 11.26
C VAL A 374 11.20 -18.22 12.23
N SER A 375 12.21 -18.06 13.07
CA SER A 375 12.62 -19.05 14.07
C SER A 375 11.67 -19.20 15.27
N GLN A 376 10.61 -18.39 15.37
CA GLN A 376 9.53 -18.67 16.32
C GLN A 376 8.70 -19.89 15.88
N SER A 377 8.57 -20.11 14.56
CA SER A 377 7.98 -21.34 14.01
C SER A 377 8.95 -22.52 14.16
N LYS A 378 8.39 -23.69 14.49
CA LYS A 378 9.13 -24.96 14.49
C LYS A 378 9.75 -25.25 13.12
N THR A 379 8.96 -25.11 12.05
CA THR A 379 9.40 -25.30 10.67
C THR A 379 10.57 -24.36 10.33
N GLY A 380 10.48 -23.10 10.76
CA GLY A 380 11.57 -22.13 10.58
C GLY A 380 12.84 -22.49 11.34
N ARG A 381 12.73 -22.95 12.61
CA ARG A 381 13.89 -23.41 13.39
C ARG A 381 14.60 -24.58 12.74
N GLU A 382 13.87 -25.57 12.27
CA GLU A 382 14.44 -26.77 11.64
C GLU A 382 15.35 -26.41 10.46
N VAL A 383 15.03 -25.35 9.70
CA VAL A 383 15.88 -24.87 8.60
C VAL A 383 17.20 -24.30 9.12
N PHE A 384 17.19 -23.47 10.16
CA PHE A 384 18.40 -22.89 10.73
C PHE A 384 19.25 -23.93 11.48
N CYS A 385 18.62 -24.96 12.06
CA CYS A 385 19.27 -26.08 12.74
C CYS A 385 19.78 -27.17 11.79
N ASN A 386 19.56 -27.05 10.48
CA ASN A 386 20.07 -28.02 9.53
C ASN A 386 21.60 -27.94 9.41
N GLN A 387 22.29 -28.94 9.95
CA GLN A 387 23.76 -29.00 9.97
C GLN A 387 24.38 -29.03 8.56
N THR A 388 23.67 -29.55 7.56
CA THR A 388 24.17 -29.64 6.17
C THR A 388 24.27 -28.25 5.54
N THR A 389 23.32 -27.36 5.83
CA THR A 389 23.31 -25.99 5.29
C THR A 389 24.22 -25.06 6.11
N GLY A 390 24.42 -25.38 7.39
CA GLY A 390 25.31 -24.65 8.29
C GLY A 390 24.90 -23.19 8.50
N LEU A 391 23.61 -22.88 8.40
CA LEU A 391 23.10 -21.50 8.45
C LEU A 391 23.34 -20.84 9.80
N LEU A 392 23.01 -21.52 10.91
CA LEU A 392 23.22 -20.97 12.25
C LEU A 392 24.69 -20.57 12.47
N ARG A 393 25.64 -21.44 12.11
CA ARG A 393 27.08 -21.17 12.23
C ARG A 393 27.51 -19.91 11.48
N ARG A 394 26.92 -19.63 10.31
CA ARG A 394 27.18 -18.40 9.54
C ARG A 394 26.59 -17.15 10.17
N LEU A 395 25.55 -17.30 10.99
CA LEU A 395 24.80 -16.22 11.62
C LEU A 395 25.32 -15.88 13.03
N LEU A 396 25.92 -16.82 13.76
CA LEU A 396 26.44 -16.62 15.11
C LEU A 396 27.38 -15.40 15.27
N PRO A 397 28.33 -15.12 14.36
CA PRO A 397 29.19 -13.95 14.50
C PRO A 397 28.43 -12.61 14.53
N PHE A 398 27.18 -12.59 14.06
CA PHE A 398 26.36 -11.37 14.05
C PHE A 398 25.72 -11.06 15.41
N VAL A 399 25.80 -11.97 16.38
CA VAL A 399 25.46 -11.69 17.80
C VAL A 399 26.36 -10.60 18.39
N HIS A 400 27.56 -10.40 17.82
CA HIS A 400 28.51 -9.35 18.23
C HIS A 400 28.61 -8.21 17.19
N HIS A 401 27.62 -8.04 16.32
CA HIS A 401 27.74 -7.06 15.24
C HIS A 401 27.56 -5.61 15.72
N ASP A 402 28.65 -4.83 15.71
CA ASP A 402 28.61 -3.43 16.17
C ASP A 402 27.94 -2.46 15.19
N GLY A 403 27.92 -2.78 13.88
CA GLY A 403 27.48 -1.85 12.84
C GLY A 403 25.96 -1.59 12.79
N SER A 404 25.16 -2.41 13.47
CA SER A 404 23.71 -2.24 13.52
C SER A 404 23.08 -3.04 14.66
N ILE A 405 22.44 -2.34 15.58
CA ILE A 405 21.66 -2.93 16.67
C ILE A 405 20.52 -3.83 16.15
N VAL A 406 19.85 -3.44 15.06
CA VAL A 406 18.76 -4.22 14.45
C VAL A 406 19.27 -5.57 13.96
N ARG A 407 20.44 -5.57 13.33
CA ARG A 407 21.10 -6.78 12.81
C ARG A 407 21.57 -7.68 13.94
N ARG A 408 22.18 -7.09 14.98
CA ARG A 408 22.67 -7.78 16.17
C ARG A 408 21.53 -8.40 16.98
N GLY A 409 20.53 -7.60 17.35
CA GLY A 409 19.33 -8.04 18.07
C GLY A 409 18.56 -9.11 17.30
N GLY A 410 18.50 -9.02 15.97
CA GLY A 410 17.93 -10.09 15.12
C GLY A 410 18.68 -11.42 15.22
N ALA A 411 20.01 -11.40 15.21
CA ALA A 411 20.83 -12.60 15.38
C ALA A 411 20.71 -13.19 16.80
N VAL A 412 20.66 -12.34 17.82
CA VAL A 412 20.43 -12.74 19.22
C VAL A 412 19.04 -13.37 19.39
N GLY A 413 17.99 -12.75 18.81
CA GLY A 413 16.63 -13.28 18.84
C GLY A 413 16.52 -14.64 18.14
N LEU A 414 17.17 -14.82 16.99
CA LEU A 414 17.30 -16.13 16.34
C LEU A 414 17.95 -17.17 17.26
N LEU A 415 19.09 -16.82 17.89
CA LEU A 415 19.80 -17.73 18.80
C LEU A 415 18.92 -18.12 19.99
N LYS A 416 18.27 -17.15 20.65
CA LYS A 416 17.33 -17.39 21.75
C LYS A 416 16.23 -18.38 21.34
N ASN A 417 15.62 -18.17 20.18
CA ASN A 417 14.54 -19.02 19.70
C ASN A 417 15.02 -20.44 19.38
N ILE A 418 16.26 -20.61 18.92
CA ILE A 418 16.85 -21.94 18.72
C ILE A 418 17.15 -22.61 20.06
N CYS A 419 17.67 -21.87 21.04
CA CYS A 419 17.85 -22.37 22.41
C CYS A 419 16.53 -22.81 23.06
N PHE A 420 15.38 -22.30 22.60
CA PHE A 420 14.09 -22.79 23.09
C PHE A 420 13.86 -24.29 22.82
N ASP A 421 14.50 -24.89 21.81
CA ASP A 421 14.39 -26.33 21.56
C ASP A 421 15.43 -27.11 22.37
N SER A 422 14.98 -27.80 23.43
CA SER A 422 15.87 -28.60 24.28
C SER A 422 16.59 -29.74 23.55
N SER A 423 16.06 -30.20 22.41
CA SER A 423 16.72 -31.22 21.60
C SER A 423 17.99 -30.70 20.92
N ALA A 424 18.11 -29.38 20.74
CA ALA A 424 19.26 -28.74 20.11
C ALA A 424 20.41 -28.47 21.11
N HIS A 425 20.18 -28.50 22.42
CA HIS A 425 21.17 -28.04 23.41
C HIS A 425 22.51 -28.77 23.34
N GLU A 426 22.50 -30.10 23.17
CA GLU A 426 23.74 -30.88 23.06
C GLU A 426 24.55 -30.50 21.82
N TRP A 427 23.86 -30.21 20.71
CA TRP A 427 24.50 -29.71 19.49
C TRP A 427 25.00 -28.28 19.66
N LEU A 428 24.21 -27.38 20.24
CA LEU A 428 24.58 -25.98 20.47
C LEU A 428 25.81 -25.84 21.39
N LEU A 429 25.90 -26.67 22.42
CA LEU A 429 27.01 -26.69 23.38
C LEU A 429 28.17 -27.60 22.94
N SER A 430 28.10 -28.20 21.75
CA SER A 430 29.21 -28.97 21.20
C SER A 430 30.41 -28.09 20.85
N GLU A 431 31.59 -28.67 20.73
CA GLU A 431 32.80 -27.96 20.28
C GLU A 431 32.65 -27.33 18.89
N GLU A 432 31.78 -27.90 18.03
CA GLU A 432 31.55 -27.38 16.67
C GLU A 432 30.80 -26.05 16.69
N MET A 433 29.72 -25.97 17.48
CA MET A 433 28.86 -24.79 17.53
C MET A 433 29.34 -23.77 18.56
N ASN A 434 29.82 -24.25 19.70
CA ASN A 434 30.40 -23.49 20.80
C ASN A 434 29.66 -22.16 21.05
N VAL A 435 28.34 -22.24 21.30
CA VAL A 435 27.51 -21.01 21.37
C VAL A 435 27.74 -20.19 22.63
N LEU A 436 28.29 -20.80 23.69
CA LEU A 436 28.38 -20.18 25.01
C LEU A 436 29.23 -18.88 25.00
N PRO A 437 30.42 -18.82 24.36
CA PRO A 437 31.16 -17.57 24.16
C PRO A 437 30.36 -16.48 23.47
N PHE A 438 29.57 -16.84 22.45
CA PHE A 438 28.74 -15.86 21.74
C PHE A 438 27.70 -15.21 22.66
N ILE A 439 27.22 -15.96 23.67
CA ILE A 439 26.24 -15.47 24.64
C ILE A 439 26.90 -14.71 25.81
N LEU A 440 27.99 -15.25 26.37
CA LEU A 440 28.61 -14.67 27.56
C LEU A 440 29.47 -13.44 27.27
N LEU A 441 30.15 -13.38 26.12
CA LEU A 441 31.07 -12.28 25.82
C LEU A 441 30.39 -10.90 25.84
N PRO A 442 29.19 -10.70 25.27
CA PRO A 442 28.49 -9.42 25.36
C PRO A 442 27.99 -9.09 26.78
N LEU A 443 27.80 -10.11 27.63
CA LEU A 443 27.35 -9.93 29.02
C LEU A 443 28.52 -9.61 29.98
N ALA A 444 29.74 -9.98 29.60
CA ALA A 444 30.95 -9.70 30.36
C ALA A 444 31.33 -8.21 30.32
N GLY A 445 31.78 -7.67 31.47
CA GLY A 445 32.25 -6.30 31.61
C GLY A 445 33.77 -6.20 31.79
N PRO A 446 34.26 -5.05 32.29
CA PRO A 446 35.68 -4.79 32.49
C PRO A 446 36.22 -5.33 33.83
N GLU A 447 35.45 -6.13 34.56
CA GLU A 447 35.84 -6.62 35.88
C GLU A 447 37.01 -7.59 35.80
N GLU A 448 37.99 -7.42 36.69
CA GLU A 448 39.08 -8.37 36.86
C GLU A 448 38.57 -9.60 37.63
N LEU A 449 38.66 -10.77 36.99
CA LEU A 449 38.37 -12.07 37.58
C LEU A 449 39.67 -12.71 38.09
N ASP A 450 39.60 -13.54 39.12
CA ASP A 450 40.76 -14.29 39.62
C ASP A 450 41.23 -15.37 38.62
N ASP A 451 42.45 -15.87 38.79
CA ASP A 451 43.05 -16.83 37.87
C ASP A 451 42.25 -18.14 37.77
N GLU A 452 41.70 -18.64 38.89
CA GLU A 452 40.88 -19.85 38.92
C GLU A 452 39.60 -19.69 38.10
N THR A 453 38.94 -18.53 38.21
CA THR A 453 37.77 -18.20 37.40
C THR A 453 38.14 -18.05 35.92
N ASN A 454 39.27 -17.42 35.59
CA ASN A 454 39.72 -17.27 34.21
C ASN A 454 40.05 -18.61 33.56
N GLU A 455 40.73 -19.52 34.25
CA GLU A 455 41.06 -20.86 33.72
C GLU A 455 39.80 -21.68 33.36
N LYS A 456 38.69 -21.41 34.04
CA LYS A 456 37.38 -22.05 33.82
C LYS A 456 36.60 -21.47 32.64
N LEU A 457 36.83 -20.20 32.29
CA LEU A 457 36.09 -19.52 31.23
C LEU A 457 36.53 -20.01 29.84
N PRO A 458 35.64 -19.96 28.83
CA PRO A 458 36.04 -20.12 27.45
C PRO A 458 37.13 -19.12 27.06
N VAL A 459 38.03 -19.51 26.15
CA VAL A 459 39.22 -18.74 25.76
C VAL A 459 38.90 -17.27 25.43
N ASP A 460 37.80 -17.01 24.72
CA ASP A 460 37.40 -15.66 24.31
C ASP A 460 36.99 -14.74 25.47
N LEU A 461 36.73 -15.31 26.66
CA LEU A 461 36.33 -14.59 27.88
C LEU A 461 37.45 -14.46 28.90
N GLN A 462 38.61 -15.07 28.68
CA GLN A 462 39.72 -15.02 29.63
C GLN A 462 40.44 -13.68 29.56
N TYR A 463 40.78 -13.11 30.72
CA TYR A 463 41.64 -11.94 30.87
C TYR A 463 41.18 -10.72 30.03
N LEU A 464 39.89 -10.43 30.07
CA LEU A 464 39.32 -9.25 29.39
C LEU A 464 39.92 -7.96 29.94
N GLY A 465 40.30 -7.05 29.04
CA GLY A 465 40.92 -5.78 29.41
C GLY A 465 39.93 -4.74 29.96
N PRO A 466 40.42 -3.63 30.54
CA PRO A 466 39.60 -2.59 31.15
C PRO A 466 38.70 -1.84 30.14
N ASP A 467 39.01 -1.92 28.85
CA ASP A 467 38.21 -1.32 27.78
C ASP A 467 36.99 -2.20 27.38
N LYS A 468 36.85 -3.40 27.97
CA LYS A 468 35.73 -4.30 27.68
C LYS A 468 34.42 -3.68 28.14
N LYS A 469 33.49 -3.52 27.20
CA LYS A 469 32.13 -3.05 27.48
C LYS A 469 31.11 -4.17 27.36
N ARG A 470 30.11 -4.15 28.24
CA ARG A 470 28.89 -4.93 28.07
C ARG A 470 28.11 -4.46 26.85
N GLU A 471 27.23 -5.31 26.34
CA GLU A 471 26.18 -4.90 25.42
C GLU A 471 25.41 -3.72 26.04
N GLU A 472 25.34 -2.62 25.30
CA GLU A 472 24.74 -1.38 25.79
C GLU A 472 23.21 -1.46 25.81
N ASP A 473 22.61 -2.18 24.85
CA ASP A 473 21.17 -2.30 24.73
C ASP A 473 20.57 -3.34 25.71
N PRO A 474 19.65 -2.92 26.60
CA PRO A 474 19.08 -3.82 27.61
C PRO A 474 18.21 -4.92 27.00
N ASP A 475 17.52 -4.67 25.88
CA ASP A 475 16.69 -5.70 25.23
C ASP A 475 17.57 -6.82 24.65
N VAL A 476 18.73 -6.47 24.06
CA VAL A 476 19.71 -7.46 23.61
C VAL A 476 20.32 -8.22 24.79
N ARG A 477 20.70 -7.53 25.88
CA ARG A 477 21.17 -8.21 27.12
C ARG A 477 20.14 -9.20 27.64
N LYS A 478 18.87 -8.80 27.73
CA LYS A 478 17.77 -9.66 28.17
C LYS A 478 17.65 -10.91 27.29
N MET A 479 17.68 -10.78 25.97
CA MET A 479 17.60 -11.95 25.07
C MET A 479 18.78 -12.91 25.21
N LEU A 480 19.99 -12.39 25.46
CA LEU A 480 21.18 -13.22 25.73
C LEU A 480 21.02 -14.00 27.04
N VAL A 481 20.57 -13.34 28.10
CA VAL A 481 20.31 -13.99 29.40
C VAL A 481 19.18 -15.01 29.29
N GLU A 482 18.11 -14.71 28.54
CA GLU A 482 17.04 -15.67 28.26
C GLU A 482 17.55 -16.87 27.46
N SER A 483 18.54 -16.71 26.58
CA SER A 483 19.19 -17.83 25.89
C SER A 483 19.90 -18.77 26.87
N LEU A 484 20.58 -18.23 27.89
CA LEU A 484 21.15 -19.03 28.98
C LEU A 484 20.06 -19.73 29.80
N ALA A 485 18.97 -19.02 30.10
CA ALA A 485 17.81 -19.60 30.79
C ALA A 485 17.24 -20.81 30.03
N GLN A 486 17.14 -20.71 28.71
CA GLN A 486 16.71 -21.82 27.88
C GLN A 486 17.68 -23.00 27.96
N LEU A 487 18.99 -22.77 27.86
CA LEU A 487 20.03 -23.82 27.97
C LEU A 487 20.02 -24.50 29.35
N CYS A 488 19.71 -23.76 30.42
CA CYS A 488 19.52 -24.28 31.77
C CYS A 488 18.33 -25.25 31.93
N ALA A 489 17.42 -25.33 30.94
CA ALA A 489 16.31 -26.26 31.02
C ALA A 489 16.77 -27.72 31.15
N THR A 490 17.89 -28.09 30.52
CA THR A 490 18.44 -29.46 30.57
C THR A 490 19.58 -29.59 31.58
N ARG A 491 19.69 -30.74 32.24
CA ARG A 491 20.81 -31.07 33.14
C ARG A 491 22.17 -30.90 32.48
N LYS A 492 22.35 -31.45 31.26
CA LYS A 492 23.60 -31.28 30.50
C LYS A 492 23.95 -29.80 30.32
N GLY A 493 22.96 -28.98 29.96
CA GLY A 493 23.14 -27.53 29.82
C GLY A 493 23.56 -26.85 31.12
N ARG A 494 22.87 -27.12 32.24
CA ARG A 494 23.24 -26.55 33.56
C ARG A 494 24.66 -26.93 33.97
N VAL A 495 25.00 -28.21 33.87
CA VAL A 495 26.34 -28.71 34.19
C VAL A 495 27.39 -28.01 33.33
N TYR A 496 27.17 -27.96 32.01
CA TYR A 496 28.09 -27.30 31.09
C TYR A 496 28.26 -25.81 31.40
N LEU A 497 27.16 -25.07 31.62
CA LEU A 497 27.21 -23.64 31.97
C LEU A 497 27.95 -23.41 33.29
N ARG A 498 27.72 -24.26 34.31
CA ARG A 498 28.46 -24.20 35.58
C ARG A 498 29.94 -24.48 35.38
N GLU A 499 30.31 -25.46 34.58
CA GLU A 499 31.71 -25.85 34.33
C GLU A 499 32.47 -24.79 33.52
N HIS A 500 31.79 -23.94 32.75
CA HIS A 500 32.40 -22.93 31.87
C HIS A 500 32.20 -21.49 32.34
N GLY A 501 32.05 -21.29 33.65
CA GLY A 501 32.14 -19.96 34.26
C GLY A 501 30.93 -19.03 34.05
N ALA A 502 29.78 -19.55 33.60
CA ALA A 502 28.61 -18.72 33.29
C ALA A 502 28.04 -18.01 34.53
N TYR A 503 28.08 -18.65 35.69
CA TYR A 503 27.62 -18.06 36.96
C TYR A 503 28.46 -16.84 37.34
N GLU A 504 29.77 -16.92 37.17
CA GLU A 504 30.72 -15.88 37.54
C GLU A 504 30.51 -14.63 36.68
N ILE A 505 30.26 -14.78 35.37
CA ILE A 505 29.89 -13.67 34.48
C ILE A 505 28.54 -13.07 34.89
N LEU A 506 27.52 -13.91 35.17
CA LEU A 506 26.19 -13.43 35.55
C LEU A 506 26.18 -12.75 36.92
N ARG A 507 27.06 -13.12 37.84
CA ARG A 507 27.23 -12.47 39.13
C ARG A 507 27.73 -11.03 38.98
N GLU A 508 28.73 -10.81 38.13
CA GLU A 508 29.21 -9.45 37.86
C GLU A 508 28.18 -8.64 37.06
N LEU A 509 27.48 -9.28 36.11
CA LEU A 509 26.34 -8.65 35.42
C LEU A 509 25.23 -8.24 36.41
N HIS A 510 24.84 -9.10 37.34
CA HIS A 510 23.85 -8.80 38.37
C HIS A 510 24.24 -7.55 39.19
N LYS A 511 25.51 -7.44 39.61
CA LYS A 511 26.01 -6.25 40.31
C LYS A 511 25.87 -4.99 39.46
N PHE A 512 26.19 -5.08 38.16
CA PHE A 512 26.00 -3.99 37.21
C PHE A 512 24.52 -3.61 37.07
N GLU A 513 23.61 -4.58 36.92
CA GLU A 513 22.16 -4.31 36.77
C GLU A 513 21.51 -3.79 38.07
N CYS A 514 22.14 -4.02 39.23
CA CYS A 514 21.76 -3.38 40.49
C CYS A 514 22.15 -1.89 40.57
N SER A 515 23.09 -1.44 39.75
CA SER A 515 23.55 -0.06 39.73
C SER A 515 22.50 0.89 39.11
N PRO A 516 22.66 2.22 39.27
CA PRO A 516 21.79 3.19 38.60
C PRO A 516 21.82 3.15 37.07
N GLU A 517 22.86 2.56 36.48
CA GLU A 517 23.05 2.42 35.02
C GLU A 517 22.43 1.11 34.49
N GLY A 518 21.99 0.24 35.38
CA GLY A 518 21.37 -1.04 35.09
C GLY A 518 19.89 -0.99 34.72
N ASP A 519 19.38 -2.08 34.18
CA ASP A 519 17.98 -2.29 33.81
C ASP A 519 17.31 -3.35 34.72
N LYS A 520 16.14 -3.01 35.25
CA LYS A 520 15.41 -3.87 36.20
C LYS A 520 14.81 -5.12 35.56
N ILE A 521 14.46 -5.07 34.28
CA ILE A 521 13.92 -6.22 33.55
C ILE A 521 15.05 -7.21 33.27
N VAL A 522 16.23 -6.70 32.88
CA VAL A 522 17.43 -7.53 32.72
C VAL A 522 17.84 -8.16 34.05
N LEU A 523 17.81 -7.40 35.15
CA LEU A 523 18.13 -7.92 36.49
C LEU A 523 17.28 -9.15 36.84
N ILE A 524 15.95 -9.08 36.65
CA ILE A 524 15.05 -10.21 36.91
C ILE A 524 15.41 -11.41 36.02
N ALA A 525 15.74 -11.18 34.75
CA ALA A 525 16.17 -12.25 33.87
C ALA A 525 17.47 -12.91 34.36
N VAL A 526 18.42 -12.12 34.88
CA VAL A 526 19.68 -12.62 35.44
C VAL A 526 19.43 -13.44 36.71
N GLU A 527 18.61 -12.95 37.62
CA GLU A 527 18.19 -13.66 38.85
C GLU A 527 17.60 -15.03 38.51
N ASN A 528 16.70 -15.11 37.52
CA ASN A 528 16.09 -16.37 37.09
C ASN A 528 17.13 -17.42 36.65
N VAL A 529 18.21 -17.01 35.99
CA VAL A 529 19.26 -17.95 35.56
C VAL A 529 20.18 -18.31 36.71
N VAL A 530 20.55 -17.32 37.53
CA VAL A 530 21.42 -17.49 38.70
C VAL A 530 20.80 -18.44 39.72
N ASP A 531 19.51 -18.30 40.00
CA ASP A 531 18.76 -19.17 40.92
C ASP A 531 18.78 -20.65 40.48
N ILE A 532 18.87 -20.91 39.18
CA ILE A 532 19.03 -22.26 38.64
C ILE A 532 20.47 -22.73 38.77
N LEU A 533 21.45 -21.88 38.45
CA LEU A 533 22.87 -22.27 38.41
C LEU A 533 23.49 -22.46 39.80
N ILE A 534 22.99 -21.78 40.83
CA ILE A 534 23.46 -21.95 42.22
C ILE A 534 23.09 -23.33 42.77
N ARG A 535 21.97 -23.91 42.33
CA ARG A 535 21.48 -25.19 42.83
C ARG A 535 22.25 -26.38 42.25
N THR A 536 22.45 -27.41 43.07
CA THR A 536 23.05 -28.68 42.60
C THR A 536 22.05 -29.52 41.81
N GLU A 537 22.52 -30.51 41.05
CA GLU A 537 21.62 -31.40 40.30
C GLU A 537 20.76 -32.25 41.23
N GLU A 538 21.26 -32.59 42.44
CA GLU A 538 20.51 -33.29 43.46
C GLU A 538 19.37 -32.44 44.04
N GLU A 539 19.58 -31.13 44.18
CA GLU A 539 18.55 -30.18 44.64
C GLU A 539 17.48 -29.89 43.57
N ILE A 540 17.83 -30.02 42.29
CA ILE A 540 16.89 -29.83 41.18
C ILE A 540 16.08 -31.10 40.93
N GLY A 541 16.73 -32.27 40.95
CA GLY A 541 16.08 -33.58 40.86
C GLY A 541 15.52 -33.94 39.48
N GLU A 542 15.67 -33.08 38.47
CA GLU A 542 14.98 -33.20 37.17
C GLU A 542 15.94 -32.97 36.00
N ASP A 543 15.91 -33.87 35.01
CA ASP A 543 16.81 -33.79 33.86
C ASP A 543 16.38 -32.73 32.83
N ASN A 544 15.08 -32.44 32.72
CA ASN A 544 14.55 -31.39 31.83
C ASN A 544 13.40 -30.61 32.48
N LEU A 545 13.65 -29.34 32.82
CA LEU A 545 12.69 -28.45 33.47
C LEU A 545 11.48 -28.13 32.58
N LYS A 546 11.58 -28.30 31.25
CA LYS A 546 10.45 -28.08 30.32
C LYS A 546 9.44 -29.23 30.31
N GLN A 547 9.76 -30.36 30.95
CA GLN A 547 8.88 -31.53 31.05
C GLN A 547 8.11 -31.56 32.38
N LEU A 548 8.29 -30.55 33.24
CA LEU A 548 7.59 -30.43 34.50
C LEU A 548 6.15 -29.93 34.27
N ASP A 549 5.19 -30.64 34.86
CA ASP A 549 3.82 -30.17 34.94
C ASP A 549 3.75 -28.96 35.87
N ILE A 550 3.37 -27.81 35.30
CA ILE A 550 3.16 -26.58 36.07
C ILE A 550 1.85 -26.74 36.84
N PRO A 551 1.84 -26.63 38.17
CA PRO A 551 0.61 -26.70 38.97
C PRO A 551 -0.43 -25.67 38.50
N ASP A 552 -1.71 -26.06 38.48
CA ASP A 552 -2.81 -25.22 37.94
C ASP A 552 -2.92 -23.85 38.63
N ASP A 553 -2.60 -23.76 39.92
CA ASP A 553 -2.61 -22.52 40.70
C ASP A 553 -1.50 -21.55 40.26
N VAL A 554 -0.32 -22.08 39.93
CA VAL A 554 0.79 -21.29 39.37
C VAL A 554 0.45 -20.84 37.95
N LYS A 555 -0.16 -21.73 37.15
CA LYS A 555 -0.62 -21.42 35.80
C LYS A 555 -1.66 -20.28 35.79
N THR A 556 -2.66 -20.37 36.66
CA THR A 556 -3.69 -19.33 36.86
C THR A 556 -3.06 -17.99 37.26
N LYS A 557 -2.02 -18.02 38.11
CA LYS A 557 -1.31 -16.82 38.56
C LYS A 557 -0.48 -16.17 37.44
N ILE A 558 0.19 -16.98 36.62
CA ILE A 558 0.93 -16.50 35.44
C ILE A 558 -0.04 -15.86 34.43
N GLU A 559 -1.19 -16.48 34.17
CA GLU A 559 -2.24 -15.93 33.29
C GLU A 559 -2.75 -14.58 33.82
N SER A 560 -3.02 -14.46 35.12
CA SER A 560 -3.47 -13.19 35.72
C SER A 560 -2.44 -12.05 35.65
N LEU A 561 -1.15 -12.38 35.78
CA LEU A 561 -0.05 -11.40 35.65
C LEU A 561 0.14 -10.96 34.20
N SER A 562 -0.13 -11.85 33.25
CA SER A 562 -0.04 -11.55 31.81
C SER A 562 -1.13 -10.55 31.41
N GLU A 563 -2.35 -10.70 31.93
CA GLU A 563 -3.47 -9.76 31.71
C GLU A 563 -3.27 -8.38 32.36
N GLU A 564 -2.47 -8.29 33.43
CA GLU A 564 -2.13 -7.01 34.09
C GLU A 564 -1.04 -6.22 33.34
N VAL A 565 -0.16 -6.90 32.59
CA VAL A 565 0.90 -6.26 31.78
C VAL A 565 0.37 -5.81 30.40
N GLU A 566 -0.73 -6.39 29.92
CA GLU A 566 -1.41 -5.98 28.68
C GLU A 566 -2.41 -4.81 28.86
N LYS A 567 -2.64 -4.33 30.09
CA LYS A 567 -3.42 -3.12 30.41
C LYS A 567 -2.52 -1.92 30.68
#